data_AF-A0A1G2T2R6-F1
#
_entry.id   AF-A0A1G2T2R6-F1
#
_cell.length_a   1.000
_cell.length_b   1.000
_cell.length_c   1.000
_cell.angle_alpha   90.00
_cell.angle_beta   90.00
_cell.angle_gamma   90.00
#
_symmetry.space_group_name_H-M   'P 1'
#
loop_
_entity.id
_entity.type
_entity.pdbx_description
1 polymer ?
#
loop_
_entity_poly.entity_id
_entity_poly.type
_entity_poly.pdbx_seq_one_letter_code
_entity_poly.pdbx_strand_id
1 'polypeptide(L)'
;MKRINRWFDRFEDKVRGFLSHYPMIYALVGGVGIVSFWRGVWETSDLLGIPSEASLVGGILILMSLGILVTEFLGNRIIISGLRGEKKLEEKTLKEIEDEEMFLSNLKNKVERIEKLLVEMNNKKEI
;
A
#
# COMPACT_ATOMS: atom_id res chain seq x y z
N MET A 1 -22.18 -26.87 -3.41
CA MET A 1 -21.13 -25.92 -3.01
C MET A 1 -21.58 -24.84 -2.00
N LYS A 2 -22.69 -24.11 -2.17
CA LYS A 2 -23.12 -23.03 -1.22
C LYS A 2 -23.35 -23.41 0.26
N ARG A 3 -23.42 -24.69 0.61
CA ARG A 3 -23.68 -25.15 2.00
C ARG A 3 -22.40 -25.34 2.81
N ILE A 4 -21.32 -25.79 2.16
CA ILE A 4 -20.01 -26.03 2.78
C ILE A 4 -19.33 -24.70 3.09
N ASN A 5 -19.33 -23.76 2.13
CA ASN A 5 -18.76 -22.43 2.33
C ASN A 5 -19.45 -21.70 3.49
N ARG A 6 -20.79 -21.76 3.57
CA ARG A 6 -21.55 -21.17 4.69
C ARG A 6 -21.27 -21.80 6.06
N TRP A 7 -20.81 -23.05 6.10
CA TRP A 7 -20.45 -23.71 7.36
C TRP A 7 -19.07 -23.24 7.83
N PHE A 8 -18.10 -23.15 6.91
CA PHE A 8 -16.76 -22.65 7.19
C PHE A 8 -16.80 -21.18 7.61
N ASP A 9 -17.53 -20.33 6.89
CA ASP A 9 -17.67 -18.89 7.22
C ASP A 9 -18.20 -18.69 8.65
N ARG A 10 -19.24 -19.44 9.05
CA ARG A 10 -19.81 -19.35 10.41
C ARG A 10 -18.86 -19.85 11.50
N PHE A 11 -18.02 -20.82 11.19
CA PHE A 11 -17.01 -21.32 12.11
C PHE A 11 -15.88 -20.31 12.27
N GLU A 12 -15.38 -19.76 11.15
CA GLU A 12 -14.37 -18.71 11.12
C GLU A 12 -14.83 -17.49 11.92
N ASP A 13 -16.05 -17.00 11.66
CA ASP A 13 -16.62 -15.84 12.37
C ASP A 13 -16.71 -16.07 13.88
N LYS A 14 -17.08 -17.28 14.30
CA LYS A 14 -17.22 -17.63 15.72
C LYS A 14 -15.87 -17.73 16.41
N VAL A 15 -14.88 -18.33 15.76
CA VAL A 15 -13.51 -18.42 16.28
C VAL A 15 -12.88 -17.04 16.32
N ARG A 16 -13.04 -16.23 15.27
CA ARG A 16 -12.52 -14.85 15.18
C ARG A 16 -13.15 -13.94 16.24
N GLY A 17 -14.46 -14.02 16.44
CA GLY A 17 -15.16 -13.27 17.48
C GLY A 17 -14.68 -13.61 18.89
N PHE A 18 -14.51 -14.90 19.19
CA PHE A 18 -14.04 -15.37 20.50
C PHE A 18 -12.55 -15.06 20.76
N LEU A 19 -11.68 -15.23 19.76
CA LEU A 19 -10.22 -15.01 19.90
C LEU A 19 -9.78 -13.55 19.75
N SER A 20 -10.63 -12.66 19.19
CA SER A 20 -10.33 -11.21 19.11
C SER A 20 -10.11 -10.57 20.49
N HIS A 21 -10.68 -11.15 21.54
CA HIS A 21 -10.50 -10.71 22.92
C HIS A 21 -9.16 -11.16 23.54
N TYR A 22 -8.44 -12.09 22.90
CA TYR A 22 -7.15 -12.61 23.36
C TYR A 22 -6.11 -12.69 22.23
N PRO A 23 -5.58 -11.54 21.77
CA PRO A 23 -4.65 -11.46 20.62
C PRO A 23 -3.41 -12.35 20.77
N MET A 24 -2.90 -12.50 22.00
CA MET A 24 -1.69 -13.29 22.27
C MET A 24 -1.90 -14.79 22.09
N ILE A 25 -3.04 -15.32 22.58
CA ILE A 25 -3.38 -16.75 22.46
C ILE A 25 -3.67 -17.08 20.99
N TYR A 26 -4.34 -16.16 20.29
CA TYR A 26 -4.57 -16.28 18.85
C TYR A 26 -3.26 -16.37 18.06
N ALA A 27 -2.30 -15.50 18.34
CA ALA A 27 -0.99 -15.53 17.70
C ALA A 27 -0.21 -16.83 18.01
N LEU A 28 -0.30 -17.34 19.25
CA LEU A 28 0.34 -18.58 19.66
C LEU A 28 -0.24 -19.81 18.95
N VAL A 29 -1.56 -19.97 18.97
CA VAL A 29 -2.24 -21.10 18.31
C VAL A 29 -2.09 -21.02 16.79
N GLY A 30 -2.21 -19.83 16.22
CA GLY A 30 -1.95 -19.58 14.80
C GLY A 30 -0.52 -19.92 14.41
N GLY A 31 0.46 -19.48 15.20
CA GLY A 31 1.88 -19.78 14.99
C GLY A 31 2.18 -21.28 15.02
N VAL A 32 1.66 -22.00 16.03
CA VAL A 32 1.79 -23.47 16.11
C VAL A 32 1.15 -24.13 14.88
N GLY A 33 -0.04 -23.69 14.49
CA GLY A 33 -0.73 -24.20 13.30
C GLY A 33 0.08 -24.00 12.01
N ILE A 34 0.69 -22.84 11.82
CA ILE A 34 1.53 -22.55 10.64
C ILE A 34 2.77 -23.46 10.62
N VAL A 35 3.45 -23.62 11.77
CA VAL A 35 4.63 -24.49 11.87
C VAL A 35 4.27 -25.95 11.61
N SER A 36 3.18 -26.45 12.22
CA SER A 36 2.69 -27.82 11.99
C SER A 36 2.21 -28.04 10.56
N PHE A 37 1.61 -27.03 9.92
CA PHE A 37 1.20 -27.11 8.53
C PHE A 37 2.40 -27.26 7.60
N TRP A 38 3.40 -26.37 7.71
CA TRP A 38 4.63 -26.48 6.92
C TRP A 38 5.36 -27.79 7.16
N ARG A 39 5.35 -28.26 8.41
CA ARG A 39 5.86 -29.59 8.75
C ARG A 39 5.16 -30.69 7.97
N GLY A 40 3.83 -30.68 7.96
CA GLY A 40 3.06 -31.66 7.20
C GLY A 40 3.35 -31.62 5.70
N VAL A 41 3.59 -30.43 5.12
CA VAL A 41 3.90 -30.31 3.68
C VAL A 41 5.21 -31.01 3.32
N TRP A 42 6.30 -30.77 4.05
CA TRP A 42 7.57 -31.45 3.75
C TRP A 42 7.49 -32.94 4.07
N GLU A 43 6.83 -33.33 5.16
CA GLU A 43 6.74 -34.73 5.60
C GLU A 43 5.90 -35.56 4.62
N THR A 44 4.90 -34.92 3.98
CA THR A 44 4.16 -35.52 2.87
C THR A 44 5.05 -35.72 1.63
N SER A 45 5.93 -34.76 1.33
CA SER A 45 6.90 -34.90 0.22
C SER A 45 7.87 -36.06 0.46
N ASP A 46 8.37 -36.17 1.70
CA ASP A 46 9.26 -37.24 2.14
C ASP A 46 8.57 -38.62 2.07
N LEU A 47 7.30 -38.70 2.52
CA LEU A 47 6.49 -39.92 2.44
C LEU A 47 6.24 -40.40 1.01
N LEU A 48 6.11 -39.45 0.07
CA LEU A 48 5.98 -39.75 -1.36
C LEU A 48 7.32 -40.11 -2.02
N GLY A 49 8.43 -40.06 -1.27
CA GLY A 49 9.77 -40.35 -1.77
C GLY A 49 10.26 -39.35 -2.79
N ILE A 50 9.74 -38.12 -2.76
CA ILE A 50 10.15 -37.07 -3.69
C ILE A 50 11.53 -36.57 -3.25
N PRO A 51 12.58 -36.74 -4.08
CA PRO A 51 13.90 -36.26 -3.70
C PRO A 51 13.90 -34.74 -3.54
N SER A 52 14.77 -34.24 -2.66
CA SER A 52 14.86 -32.81 -2.31
C SER A 52 15.00 -31.89 -3.51
N GLU A 53 15.74 -32.34 -4.52
CA GLU A 53 16.02 -31.63 -5.77
C GLU A 53 14.74 -31.49 -6.62
N ALA A 54 13.93 -32.55 -6.69
CA ALA A 54 12.67 -32.53 -7.42
C ALA A 54 11.61 -31.70 -6.69
N SER A 55 11.58 -31.76 -5.35
CA SER A 55 10.68 -30.92 -4.53
C SER A 55 10.99 -29.43 -4.73
N LEU A 56 12.27 -29.07 -4.80
CA LEU A 56 12.71 -27.69 -5.02
C LEU A 56 12.34 -27.20 -6.42
N VAL A 57 12.65 -27.97 -7.46
CA VAL A 57 12.33 -27.59 -8.85
C VAL A 57 10.82 -27.55 -9.08
N GLY A 58 10.08 -28.55 -8.59
CA GLY A 58 8.62 -28.58 -8.66
C GLY A 58 7.98 -27.42 -7.90
N GLY A 59 8.48 -27.11 -6.71
CA GLY A 59 8.04 -25.97 -5.92
C GLY A 59 8.24 -24.65 -6.65
N ILE A 60 9.43 -24.41 -7.23
CA ILE A 60 9.69 -23.21 -8.03
C ILE A 60 8.75 -23.14 -9.24
N LEU A 61 8.57 -24.23 -9.97
CA LEU A 61 7.69 -24.25 -11.15
C LEU A 61 6.23 -23.95 -10.77
N ILE A 62 5.72 -24.56 -9.70
CA ILE A 62 4.36 -24.29 -9.19
C ILE A 62 4.24 -22.83 -8.74
N LEU A 63 5.20 -22.32 -7.99
CA LEU A 63 5.20 -20.93 -7.50
C LEU A 63 5.30 -19.91 -8.63
N MET A 64 6.03 -20.24 -9.70
CA MET A 64 6.08 -19.44 -10.93
C MET A 64 4.75 -19.49 -11.69
N SER A 65 4.16 -20.68 -11.87
CA SER A 65 2.88 -20.84 -12.56
C SER A 65 1.73 -20.13 -11.84
N LEU A 66 1.72 -20.15 -10.51
CA LEU A 66 0.72 -19.44 -9.70
C LEU A 66 0.98 -17.92 -9.61
N GLY A 67 2.13 -17.43 -10.08
CA GLY A 67 2.52 -16.03 -9.99
C GLY A 67 2.90 -15.55 -8.59
N ILE A 68 2.77 -16.39 -7.56
CA ILE A 68 3.06 -16.09 -6.15
C ILE A 68 4.52 -15.67 -5.98
N LEU A 69 5.44 -16.30 -6.73
CA LEU A 69 6.86 -15.96 -6.68
C LEU A 69 7.12 -14.50 -7.10
N VAL A 70 6.36 -13.95 -8.03
CA VAL A 70 6.52 -12.55 -8.45
C VAL A 70 5.87 -11.62 -7.42
N THR A 71 4.71 -11.98 -6.89
CA THR A 71 3.97 -11.14 -5.94
C THR A 71 4.69 -11.00 -4.60
N GLU A 72 5.22 -12.09 -4.05
CA GLU A 72 5.95 -12.07 -2.77
C GLU A 72 7.33 -11.38 -2.88
N PHE A 73 8.07 -11.65 -3.96
CA PHE A 73 9.44 -11.14 -4.09
C PHE A 73 9.52 -9.73 -4.71
N LEU A 74 8.62 -9.37 -5.63
CA LEU A 74 8.62 -8.08 -6.33
C LEU A 74 7.40 -7.21 -5.99
N GLY A 75 6.22 -7.81 -5.79
CA GLY A 75 4.94 -7.09 -5.69
C GLY A 75 4.90 -6.05 -4.56
N ASN A 76 5.19 -6.44 -3.32
CA ASN A 76 5.08 -5.52 -2.19
C ASN A 76 6.04 -4.33 -2.31
N ARG A 77 7.27 -4.54 -2.79
CA ARG A 77 8.26 -3.46 -2.94
C ARG A 77 7.94 -2.53 -4.11
N ILE A 78 7.50 -3.07 -5.24
CA ILE A 78 7.13 -2.27 -6.42
C ILE A 78 5.90 -1.42 -6.13
N ILE A 79 4.84 -1.98 -5.54
CA ILE A 79 3.62 -1.24 -5.20
C ILE A 79 3.93 -0.11 -4.20
N ILE A 80 4.70 -0.39 -3.15
CA ILE A 80 5.08 0.63 -2.17
C ILE A 80 5.96 1.71 -2.81
N SER A 81 6.88 1.35 -3.72
CA SER A 81 7.71 2.32 -4.43
C SER A 81 6.91 3.20 -5.41
N GLY A 82 5.90 2.63 -6.09
CA GLY A 82 4.98 3.35 -6.98
C GLY A 82 4.14 4.36 -6.20
N LEU A 83 3.47 3.91 -5.14
CA LEU A 83 2.68 4.78 -4.25
C LEU A 83 3.51 5.91 -3.64
N ARG A 84 4.77 5.63 -3.25
CA ARG A 84 5.67 6.66 -2.73
C ARG A 84 6.12 7.65 -3.81
N GLY A 85 6.24 7.22 -5.06
CA GLY A 85 6.54 8.07 -6.20
C GLY A 85 5.39 9.03 -6.53
N GLU A 86 4.17 8.51 -6.59
CA GLU A 86 2.94 9.28 -6.81
C GLU A 86 2.75 10.36 -5.74
N LYS A 87 2.88 9.99 -4.46
CA LYS A 87 2.78 10.94 -3.34
C LYS A 87 3.83 12.06 -3.42
N LYS A 88 5.06 11.74 -3.83
CA LYS A 88 6.13 12.73 -3.98
C LYS A 88 5.89 13.69 -5.15
N LEU A 89 5.23 13.22 -6.21
CA LEU A 89 4.79 14.05 -7.33
C LEU A 89 3.69 15.01 -6.89
N GLU A 90 2.68 14.51 -6.17
CA GLU A 90 1.59 15.32 -5.62
C GLU A 90 2.09 16.42 -4.69
N GLU A 91 3.01 16.09 -3.76
CA GLU A 91 3.63 17.08 -2.87
C GLU A 91 4.43 18.16 -3.63
N LYS A 92 5.09 17.82 -4.73
CA LYS A 92 5.78 18.79 -5.59
C LYS A 92 4.81 19.70 -6.33
N THR A 93 3.76 19.14 -6.91
CA THR A 93 2.74 19.92 -7.62
C THR A 93 2.01 20.88 -6.68
N LEU A 94 1.68 20.44 -5.46
CA LEU A 94 1.11 21.32 -4.43
C LEU A 94 2.03 22.50 -4.11
N LYS A 95 3.32 22.23 -3.95
CA LYS A 95 4.32 23.27 -3.69
C LYS A 95 4.46 24.26 -4.85
N GLU A 96 4.47 23.77 -6.09
CA GLU A 96 4.51 24.62 -7.28
C GLU A 96 3.27 25.54 -7.36
N ILE A 97 2.08 25.03 -7.03
CA ILE A 97 0.85 25.83 -6.96
C ILE A 97 0.94 26.90 -5.87
N GLU A 98 1.45 26.56 -4.68
CA GLU A 98 1.62 27.52 -3.57
C GLU A 98 2.61 28.64 -3.93
N ASP A 99 3.71 28.29 -4.60
CA ASP A 99 4.70 29.26 -5.10
C ASP A 99 4.10 30.17 -6.19
N GLU A 100 3.25 29.63 -7.08
CA GLU A 100 2.52 30.41 -8.09
C GLU A 100 1.49 31.36 -7.46
N GLU A 101 0.74 30.92 -6.45
CA GLU A 101 -0.20 31.79 -5.72
C GLU A 101 0.52 32.96 -5.03
N MET A 102 1.65 32.70 -4.38
CA MET A 102 2.49 33.76 -3.79
C MET A 102 2.99 34.74 -4.85
N PHE A 103 3.40 34.25 -6.03
CA PHE A 103 3.86 35.09 -7.12
C PHE A 103 2.73 35.99 -7.66
N LEU A 104 1.54 35.42 -7.89
CA LEU A 104 0.35 36.15 -8.36
C LEU A 104 -0.11 37.20 -7.34
N SER A 105 -0.09 36.87 -6.04
CA SER A 105 -0.40 37.80 -4.96
C SER A 105 0.56 38.99 -4.95
N ASN A 106 1.86 38.74 -5.10
CA ASN A 106 2.87 39.80 -5.21
C ASN A 106 2.69 40.67 -6.47
N LEU A 107 2.30 40.07 -7.60
CA LEU A 107 2.00 40.79 -8.83
C LEU A 107 0.78 41.70 -8.65
N LYS A 108 -0.29 41.19 -8.05
CA LYS A 108 -1.49 41.97 -7.72
C LYS A 108 -1.15 43.19 -6.85
N ASN A 109 -0.37 42.98 -5.79
CA ASN A 109 0.05 44.06 -4.89
C ASN A 109 0.89 45.14 -5.62
N LYS A 110 1.74 44.73 -6.57
CA LYS A 110 2.51 45.68 -7.40
C LYS A 110 1.60 46.48 -8.35
N VAL A 111 0.60 45.83 -8.95
CA VAL A 111 -0.36 46.49 -9.85
C VAL A 111 -1.19 47.52 -9.07
N GLU A 112 -1.75 47.15 -7.91
CA GLU A 112 -2.51 48.08 -7.04
C GLU A 112 -1.66 49.28 -6.61
N ARG A 113 -0.37 49.07 -6.36
CA ARG A 113 0.56 50.14 -5.99
C ARG A 113 0.84 51.08 -7.17
N ILE A 114 0.97 50.57 -8.39
CA ILE A 114 1.11 51.39 -9.61
C ILE A 114 -0.18 52.20 -9.85
N GLU A 115 -1.35 51.58 -9.68
CA GLU A 115 -2.64 52.24 -9.83
C GLU A 115 -2.77 53.43 -8.86
N LYS A 116 -2.45 53.23 -7.58
CA LYS A 116 -2.43 54.33 -6.59
C LYS A 116 -1.50 55.48 -6.98
N LEU A 117 -0.29 55.16 -7.44
CA LEU A 117 0.68 56.18 -7.88
C LEU A 117 0.18 56.97 -9.09
N LEU A 118 -0.49 56.32 -10.05
CA LEU A 118 -1.08 56.99 -11.21
C LEU A 118 -2.22 57.94 -10.79
N VAL A 119 -3.09 57.52 -9.88
CA VAL A 119 -4.18 58.35 -9.34
C VAL A 119 -3.61 59.58 -8.61
N GLU A 120 -2.60 59.40 -7.77
CA GLU A 120 -1.93 60.52 -7.07
C GLU A 120 -1.28 61.50 -8.05
N MET A 121 -0.63 61.01 -9.11
CA MET A 121 -0.03 61.85 -10.15
C MET A 121 -1.08 62.63 -10.95
N ASN A 122 -2.24 62.03 -11.22
CA ASN A 122 -3.32 62.70 -11.94
C ASN A 122 -3.94 63.83 -11.11
N ASN A 123 -4.21 63.60 -9.82
CA ASN A 123 -4.76 64.62 -8.92
C ASN A 123 -3.81 65.81 -8.71
N LYS A 124 -2.49 65.60 -8.82
CA LYS A 124 -1.50 66.67 -8.71
C LYS A 124 -1.40 67.57 -9.95
N LYS A 125 -1.97 67.16 -11.09
CA LYS A 125 -1.96 67.92 -12.34
C LYS A 125 -3.17 68.85 -12.53
N GLU A 126 -4.22 68.69 -11.72
CA GLU A 126 -5.43 69.52 -11.77
C GLU A 126 -5.43 70.70 -10.76
N ILE A 127 -4.31 70.97 -10.10
CA ILE A 127 -4.04 72.15 -9.26
C ILE A 127 -2.93 72.97 -9.91
#